data_AF-A0A959SU14-F1
#
_entry.id   AF-A0A959SU14-F1
#
_cell.length_a   1.000
_cell.length_b   1.000
_cell.length_c   1.000
_cell.angle_alpha   90.00
_cell.angle_beta   90.00
_cell.angle_gamma   90.00
#
_symmetry.space_group_name_H-M   'P 1'
#
loop_
_entity.id
_entity.type
_entity.pdbx_description
1 polymer ?
#
loop_
_entity_poly.entity_id
_entity_poly.type
_entity_poly.pdbx_seq_one_letter_code
_entity_poly.pdbx_strand_id
1 'polypeptide(L)'
;PCTVDDTVDMDCQCVGTYSGDTDGDGACDALDECPTMPGGVGSPCNDGDPCTVLDRLNANCQCAGFFYDSDGDGVCNAEDGCPGDPNKTEPGNCGCGNPEPGAPCDDGNPNTGNDEWNADCECVGQQVDCLGVPGGGALPGTICNDGNNTTVGDAWTADCQCIGLVVDCEGVPGGGVLPGMPCDDMNPLTVNDKWSAECDCLGDPVDCLGVIGGTALPGTACNDGNPNTQNDLWQPDCTCSGQVVDCLGVPDGGALPGTPCDDGDASTGSDVWGADCVCAGLPYDCLNVPGGPAMPGSQCDDGNPLTGDDTWSPACICSGLLLDCEGVAGGTAFIDGCGQCAGGTTGILPNPDADMDGVLDCVDLCPQVADPVQGDFDTDGVGDACDNCPWTFNPGQEDSNSDGIGDACSTVSVRDLGKSAGASVHPNPTDGLLLIRDADLATRTVVVHDLAGGEVLHGPFSPQVDLSLLAPGTYILILRDAAGTTLARFPVVRN
;
A
#
# COMPACT_ATOMS: atom_id res chain seq x y z
N PRO A 1 38.44 -50.24 -51.50
CA PRO A 1 38.65 -48.79 -51.72
C PRO A 1 37.49 -48.24 -52.52
N CYS A 2 36.87 -47.15 -52.06
CA CYS A 2 35.74 -46.54 -52.77
C CYS A 2 36.23 -45.77 -53.98
N THR A 3 36.30 -46.47 -55.11
CA THR A 3 36.70 -45.94 -56.41
C THR A 3 35.57 -46.14 -57.40
N VAL A 4 35.36 -45.14 -58.26
CA VAL A 4 34.38 -45.16 -59.34
C VAL A 4 35.08 -44.93 -60.69
N ASP A 5 34.38 -45.33 -61.76
CA ASP A 5 34.93 -45.37 -63.12
C ASP A 5 36.24 -46.17 -63.23
N ASP A 6 36.31 -47.27 -62.46
CA ASP A 6 37.46 -48.17 -62.44
C ASP A 6 37.68 -48.79 -63.83
N THR A 7 38.83 -48.50 -64.42
CA THR A 7 39.26 -49.08 -65.69
C THR A 7 40.64 -49.71 -65.54
N VAL A 8 40.95 -50.71 -66.38
CA VAL A 8 42.28 -51.33 -66.39
C VAL A 8 43.13 -50.61 -67.42
N ASP A 9 44.26 -50.04 -66.99
CA ASP A 9 45.17 -49.34 -67.90
C ASP A 9 46.07 -50.29 -68.71
N MET A 10 46.89 -49.72 -69.59
CA MET A 10 47.80 -50.47 -70.48
C MET A 10 48.92 -51.21 -69.74
N ASP A 11 49.13 -50.95 -68.45
CA ASP A 11 50.05 -51.66 -67.56
C ASP A 11 49.31 -52.69 -66.68
N CYS A 12 48.06 -53.01 -67.04
CA CYS A 12 47.17 -53.95 -66.34
C CYS A 12 46.89 -53.58 -64.88
N GLN A 13 47.00 -52.29 -64.51
CA GLN A 13 46.62 -51.80 -63.18
C GLN A 13 45.16 -51.33 -63.20
N CYS A 14 44.41 -51.63 -62.13
CA CYS A 14 43.07 -51.08 -61.96
C CYS A 14 43.21 -49.64 -61.46
N VAL A 15 42.78 -48.67 -62.27
CA VAL A 15 42.87 -47.24 -61.98
C VAL A 15 41.45 -46.70 -61.93
N GLY A 16 41.12 -46.05 -60.82
CA GLY A 16 39.79 -45.53 -60.52
C GLY A 16 39.85 -44.15 -59.89
N THR A 17 38.77 -43.39 -59.98
CA THR A 17 38.66 -42.12 -59.27
C THR A 17 38.16 -42.40 -57.87
N TYR A 18 38.92 -42.03 -56.84
CA TYR A 18 38.48 -42.21 -55.45
C TYR A 18 37.27 -41.29 -55.17
N SER A 19 36.11 -41.87 -54.91
CA SER A 19 34.89 -41.13 -54.57
C SER A 19 34.76 -40.85 -53.08
N GLY A 20 35.52 -41.57 -52.23
CA GLY A 20 35.29 -41.54 -50.79
C GLY A 20 34.07 -42.37 -50.36
N ASP A 21 33.96 -42.47 -49.05
CA ASP A 21 32.83 -42.99 -48.26
C ASP A 21 32.77 -42.04 -47.05
N THR A 22 31.98 -40.98 -47.19
CA THR A 22 32.00 -39.81 -46.30
C THR A 22 31.35 -40.12 -44.96
N ASP A 23 30.36 -41.01 -44.91
CA ASP A 23 29.66 -41.39 -43.68
C ASP A 23 30.10 -42.74 -43.10
N GLY A 24 30.87 -43.52 -43.86
CA GLY A 24 31.53 -44.73 -43.40
C GLY A 24 30.63 -45.95 -43.34
N ASP A 25 29.50 -45.96 -44.06
CA ASP A 25 28.55 -47.08 -44.05
C ASP A 25 28.96 -48.23 -45.01
N GLY A 26 29.99 -48.00 -45.83
CA GLY A 26 30.54 -48.95 -46.79
C GLY A 26 29.98 -48.83 -48.21
N ALA A 27 29.03 -47.93 -48.47
CA ALA A 27 28.69 -47.43 -49.79
C ALA A 27 29.63 -46.28 -50.18
N CYS A 28 29.91 -46.15 -51.47
CA CYS A 28 30.79 -45.10 -51.95
C CYS A 28 29.96 -43.88 -52.32
N ASP A 29 30.40 -42.66 -52.00
CA ASP A 29 29.60 -41.41 -52.12
C ASP A 29 28.88 -41.24 -53.48
N ALA A 30 29.50 -41.71 -54.57
CA ALA A 30 28.96 -41.59 -55.92
C ALA A 30 27.86 -42.63 -56.25
N LEU A 31 27.69 -43.66 -55.43
CA LEU A 31 26.69 -44.72 -55.54
C LEU A 31 25.79 -44.78 -54.29
N ASP A 32 26.01 -43.89 -53.34
CA ASP A 32 25.21 -43.77 -52.14
C ASP A 32 24.07 -42.78 -52.36
N GLU A 33 22.85 -43.20 -52.00
CA GLU A 33 21.67 -42.33 -52.06
C GLU A 33 21.72 -41.28 -50.95
N CYS A 34 22.41 -41.56 -49.85
CA CYS A 34 22.57 -40.69 -48.69
C CYS A 34 24.03 -40.50 -48.27
N PRO A 35 24.88 -39.86 -49.11
CA PRO A 35 26.36 -39.85 -48.95
C PRO A 35 26.93 -39.23 -47.66
N THR A 36 26.09 -38.73 -46.77
CA THR A 36 26.50 -38.01 -45.56
C THR A 36 25.84 -38.56 -44.29
N MET A 37 25.03 -39.62 -44.39
CA MET A 37 24.26 -40.19 -43.28
C MET A 37 24.26 -41.71 -43.41
N PRO A 38 24.85 -42.45 -42.44
CA PRO A 38 25.05 -43.88 -42.61
C PRO A 38 23.77 -44.66 -42.91
N GLY A 39 23.77 -45.40 -44.02
CA GLY A 39 22.66 -46.21 -44.50
C GLY A 39 21.88 -45.56 -45.66
N GLY A 40 21.29 -46.39 -46.53
CA GLY A 40 20.45 -45.91 -47.63
C GLY A 40 19.03 -45.49 -47.19
N VAL A 41 18.24 -44.95 -48.13
CA VAL A 41 16.82 -44.60 -47.93
C VAL A 41 16.04 -45.78 -47.33
N GLY A 42 15.29 -45.52 -46.27
CA GLY A 42 14.53 -46.52 -45.51
C GLY A 42 15.31 -47.20 -44.39
N SER A 43 16.63 -46.96 -44.27
CA SER A 43 17.43 -47.42 -43.13
C SER A 43 16.92 -46.83 -41.83
N PRO A 44 16.92 -47.60 -40.72
CA PRO A 44 16.56 -47.08 -39.41
C PRO A 44 17.57 -46.00 -39.00
N CYS A 45 17.05 -44.90 -38.49
CA CYS A 45 17.85 -43.80 -37.96
C CYS A 45 17.17 -43.30 -36.67
N ASN A 46 17.67 -42.20 -36.09
CA ASN A 46 17.02 -41.52 -34.98
C ASN A 46 17.11 -40.01 -35.26
N ASP A 47 15.97 -39.34 -35.36
CA ASP A 47 15.89 -37.90 -35.66
C ASP A 47 15.98 -37.01 -34.40
N GLY A 48 16.01 -37.65 -33.23
CA GLY A 48 16.10 -37.02 -31.92
C GLY A 48 14.75 -36.51 -31.39
N ASP A 49 13.66 -36.70 -32.13
CA ASP A 49 12.32 -36.31 -31.73
C ASP A 49 11.64 -37.49 -31.00
N PRO A 50 11.36 -37.38 -29.68
CA PRO A 50 10.70 -38.45 -28.93
C PRO A 50 9.25 -38.69 -29.37
N CYS A 51 8.60 -37.73 -30.03
CA CYS A 51 7.20 -37.84 -30.46
C CYS A 51 7.01 -38.64 -31.74
N THR A 52 8.09 -38.93 -32.45
CA THR A 52 8.06 -39.77 -33.65
C THR A 52 8.51 -41.18 -33.33
N VAL A 53 7.83 -42.15 -33.96
CA VAL A 53 8.21 -43.56 -33.89
C VAL A 53 8.56 -44.07 -35.28
N LEU A 54 9.37 -45.12 -35.31
CA LEU A 54 9.80 -45.80 -36.53
C LEU A 54 10.59 -44.89 -37.49
N ASP A 55 11.53 -44.10 -36.96
CA ASP A 55 12.32 -43.15 -37.75
C ASP A 55 13.16 -43.86 -38.82
N ARG A 56 13.05 -43.36 -40.04
CA ARG A 56 13.76 -43.88 -41.20
C ARG A 56 14.26 -42.76 -42.08
N LEU A 57 15.38 -43.00 -42.76
CA LEU A 57 15.90 -42.06 -43.76
C LEU A 57 14.91 -41.95 -44.91
N ASN A 58 14.46 -40.73 -45.21
CA ASN A 58 13.59 -40.46 -46.35
C ASN A 58 14.40 -40.25 -47.64
N ALA A 59 13.72 -40.02 -48.77
CA ALA A 59 14.38 -39.82 -50.08
C ALA A 59 15.30 -38.58 -50.16
N ASN A 60 15.21 -37.67 -49.18
CA ASN A 60 16.09 -36.50 -49.04
C ASN A 60 17.17 -36.74 -47.97
N CYS A 61 17.34 -37.98 -47.49
CA CYS A 61 18.32 -38.37 -46.48
C CYS A 61 18.14 -37.67 -45.13
N GLN A 62 16.90 -37.27 -44.84
CA GLN A 62 16.52 -36.76 -43.54
C GLN A 62 15.97 -37.92 -42.73
N CYS A 63 16.41 -38.03 -41.48
CA CYS A 63 15.77 -38.92 -40.54
C CYS A 63 14.42 -38.31 -40.11
N ALA A 64 13.34 -39.06 -40.27
CA ALA A 64 12.02 -38.65 -39.81
C ALA A 64 11.18 -39.90 -39.47
N GLY A 65 10.39 -39.83 -38.40
CA GLY A 65 9.40 -40.86 -38.05
C GLY A 65 7.95 -40.42 -38.22
N PHE A 66 7.02 -41.22 -37.67
CA PHE A 66 5.59 -40.93 -37.64
C PHE A 66 5.18 -40.46 -36.24
N PHE A 67 4.45 -39.34 -36.17
CA PHE A 67 3.86 -38.87 -34.91
C PHE A 67 2.91 -39.93 -34.33
N TYR A 68 3.09 -40.28 -33.06
CA TYR A 68 2.29 -41.30 -32.37
C TYR A 68 1.62 -40.72 -31.12
N ASP A 69 0.30 -40.57 -31.21
CA ASP A 69 -0.61 -40.11 -30.17
C ASP A 69 -1.79 -41.11 -30.13
N SER A 70 -1.92 -41.81 -29.00
CA SER A 70 -2.83 -42.93 -28.80
C SER A 70 -4.28 -42.50 -28.55
N ASP A 71 -4.50 -41.37 -27.89
CA ASP A 71 -5.83 -40.92 -27.48
C ASP A 71 -6.30 -39.64 -28.20
N GLY A 72 -5.41 -38.97 -28.91
CA GLY A 72 -5.73 -37.92 -29.85
C GLY A 72 -5.90 -36.55 -29.21
N ASP A 73 -5.35 -36.32 -28.01
CA ASP A 73 -5.43 -35.03 -27.32
C ASP A 73 -4.44 -33.97 -27.86
N GLY A 74 -3.51 -34.41 -28.73
CA GLY A 74 -2.52 -33.57 -29.37
C GLY A 74 -1.14 -33.59 -28.71
N VAL A 75 -0.95 -34.31 -27.60
CA VAL A 75 0.36 -34.61 -27.01
C VAL A 75 0.77 -36.02 -27.41
N CYS A 76 2.02 -36.18 -27.84
CA CYS A 76 2.51 -37.50 -28.24
C CYS A 76 2.69 -38.40 -27.01
N ASN A 77 2.55 -39.71 -27.17
CA ASN A 77 2.66 -40.65 -26.06
C ASN A 77 3.99 -40.60 -25.28
N ALA A 78 5.06 -40.13 -25.92
CA ALA A 78 6.37 -40.02 -25.29
C ALA A 78 6.48 -38.81 -24.34
N GLU A 79 5.66 -37.78 -24.55
CA GLU A 79 5.59 -36.57 -23.74
C GLU A 79 4.30 -36.49 -22.90
N ASP A 80 3.36 -37.40 -23.13
CA ASP A 80 2.11 -37.50 -22.40
C ASP A 80 2.27 -38.38 -21.15
N GLY A 81 1.95 -37.81 -19.98
CA GLY A 81 1.90 -38.53 -18.72
C GLY A 81 0.73 -39.50 -18.60
N CYS A 82 -0.28 -39.37 -19.46
CA CYS A 82 -1.47 -40.21 -19.55
C CYS A 82 -1.83 -40.60 -21.00
N PRO A 83 -1.02 -41.44 -21.68
CA PRO A 83 -1.15 -41.77 -23.12
C PRO A 83 -2.41 -42.53 -23.58
N GLY A 84 -3.45 -42.58 -22.76
CA GLY A 84 -4.73 -43.23 -23.08
C GLY A 84 -5.92 -42.50 -22.48
N ASP A 85 -5.73 -41.32 -21.90
CA ASP A 85 -6.78 -40.46 -21.36
C ASP A 85 -6.81 -39.12 -22.11
N PRO A 86 -7.70 -38.95 -23.10
CA PRO A 86 -7.71 -37.77 -23.97
C PRO A 86 -8.10 -36.46 -23.25
N ASN A 87 -8.41 -36.53 -21.95
CA ASN A 87 -8.74 -35.37 -21.14
C ASN A 87 -7.60 -34.95 -20.21
N LYS A 88 -6.50 -35.69 -20.17
CA LYS A 88 -5.37 -35.44 -19.27
C LYS A 88 -4.05 -35.72 -19.98
N THR A 89 -3.18 -34.72 -19.99
CA THR A 89 -1.78 -34.89 -20.41
C THR A 89 -0.85 -35.23 -19.22
N GLU A 90 -1.36 -35.16 -17.99
CA GLU A 90 -0.64 -35.48 -16.76
C GLU A 90 -1.57 -36.21 -15.76
N PRO A 91 -1.06 -37.17 -14.96
CA PRO A 91 -1.89 -38.00 -14.07
C PRO A 91 -2.71 -37.26 -13.01
N GLY A 92 -2.29 -36.07 -12.57
CA GLY A 92 -2.95 -35.38 -11.45
C GLY A 92 -2.94 -36.19 -10.16
N ASN A 93 -3.84 -35.86 -9.22
CA ASN A 93 -3.89 -36.55 -7.92
C ASN A 93 -4.57 -37.93 -8.02
N CYS A 94 -5.52 -38.06 -8.94
CA CYS A 94 -6.31 -39.29 -9.10
C CYS A 94 -5.83 -40.22 -10.20
N GLY A 95 -4.69 -39.92 -10.80
CA GLY A 95 -4.13 -40.67 -11.90
C GLY A 95 -4.88 -40.46 -13.22
N CYS A 96 -4.42 -41.14 -14.25
CA CYS A 96 -5.06 -41.15 -15.56
C CYS A 96 -6.38 -41.94 -15.52
N GLY A 97 -7.39 -41.48 -16.24
CA GLY A 97 -8.69 -42.15 -16.40
C GLY A 97 -9.72 -41.84 -15.30
N ASN A 98 -9.33 -41.10 -14.26
CA ASN A 98 -10.24 -40.69 -13.17
C ASN A 98 -10.35 -39.17 -13.10
N PRO A 99 -11.54 -38.59 -12.89
CA PRO A 99 -11.69 -37.16 -12.60
C PRO A 99 -10.92 -36.70 -11.35
N GLU A 100 -10.57 -35.41 -11.29
CA GLU A 100 -9.90 -34.81 -10.13
C GLU A 100 -10.88 -34.47 -9.00
N PRO A 101 -10.39 -34.30 -7.75
CA PRO A 101 -11.24 -33.95 -6.62
C PRO A 101 -12.07 -32.68 -6.88
N GLY A 102 -13.37 -32.74 -6.55
CA GLY A 102 -14.36 -31.68 -6.82
C GLY A 102 -15.07 -31.80 -8.17
N ALA A 103 -14.73 -32.79 -9.01
CA ALA A 103 -15.52 -33.10 -10.19
C ALA A 103 -16.86 -33.76 -9.77
N PRO A 104 -17.99 -33.41 -10.41
CA PRO A 104 -19.29 -34.00 -10.10
C PRO A 104 -19.35 -35.47 -10.52
N CYS A 105 -20.02 -36.29 -9.72
CA CYS A 105 -20.23 -37.71 -9.98
C CYS A 105 -21.57 -38.20 -9.39
N ASP A 106 -21.81 -39.51 -9.39
CA ASP A 106 -22.96 -40.16 -8.74
C ASP A 106 -22.43 -41.43 -8.06
N ASP A 107 -22.50 -41.50 -6.73
CA ASP A 107 -21.97 -42.63 -5.93
C ASP A 107 -22.97 -43.79 -5.81
N GLY A 108 -24.18 -43.61 -6.34
CA GLY A 108 -25.27 -44.58 -6.32
C GLY A 108 -25.90 -44.83 -4.95
N ASN A 109 -25.52 -44.08 -3.92
CA ASN A 109 -26.08 -44.20 -2.58
C ASN A 109 -27.25 -43.22 -2.40
N PRO A 110 -28.48 -43.72 -2.19
CA PRO A 110 -29.67 -42.86 -2.08
C PRO A 110 -29.72 -42.02 -0.79
N ASN A 111 -28.82 -42.24 0.17
CA ASN A 111 -28.74 -41.48 1.42
C ASN A 111 -27.68 -40.37 1.37
N THR A 112 -27.05 -40.17 0.22
CA THR A 112 -26.10 -39.11 -0.05
C THR A 112 -26.56 -38.30 -1.26
N GLY A 113 -26.09 -37.06 -1.37
CA GLY A 113 -26.32 -36.22 -2.54
C GLY A 113 -25.22 -35.18 -2.68
N ASN A 114 -25.23 -34.47 -3.81
CA ASN A 114 -24.11 -33.62 -4.25
C ASN A 114 -22.80 -34.42 -4.30
N ASP A 115 -22.80 -35.49 -5.08
CA ASP A 115 -21.67 -36.41 -5.12
C ASP A 115 -20.52 -35.83 -5.93
N GLU A 116 -19.34 -35.85 -5.32
CA GLU A 116 -18.11 -35.32 -5.90
C GLU A 116 -16.96 -36.31 -5.68
N TRP A 117 -15.98 -36.28 -6.58
CA TRP A 117 -14.72 -36.99 -6.37
C TRP A 117 -13.99 -36.36 -5.18
N ASN A 118 -13.63 -37.18 -4.18
CA ASN A 118 -12.89 -36.72 -3.01
C ASN A 118 -11.36 -36.82 -3.20
N ALA A 119 -10.60 -36.40 -2.19
CA ALA A 119 -9.13 -36.44 -2.23
C ALA A 119 -8.53 -37.85 -2.28
N ASP A 120 -9.30 -38.87 -1.89
CA ASP A 120 -8.93 -40.29 -1.98
C ASP A 120 -9.34 -40.90 -3.33
N CYS A 121 -9.85 -40.08 -4.26
CA CYS A 121 -10.27 -40.47 -5.59
C CYS A 121 -11.42 -41.47 -5.58
N GLU A 122 -12.38 -41.23 -4.68
CA GLU A 122 -13.65 -41.94 -4.61
C GLU A 122 -14.78 -40.97 -4.89
N CYS A 123 -15.78 -41.41 -5.65
CA CYS A 123 -17.03 -40.68 -5.75
C CYS A 123 -17.82 -40.88 -4.46
N VAL A 124 -18.02 -39.80 -3.70
CA VAL A 124 -18.78 -39.83 -2.45
C VAL A 124 -19.70 -38.62 -2.36
N GLY A 125 -20.91 -38.82 -1.86
CA GLY A 125 -21.85 -37.74 -1.59
C GLY A 125 -21.87 -37.27 -0.15
N GLN A 126 -22.45 -36.08 0.04
CA GLN A 126 -22.74 -35.55 1.36
C GLN A 126 -23.97 -36.24 1.92
N GLN A 127 -23.96 -36.60 3.20
CA GLN A 127 -25.12 -37.19 3.87
C GLN A 127 -26.33 -36.26 3.74
N VAL A 128 -27.46 -36.80 3.29
CA VAL A 128 -28.73 -36.06 3.29
C VAL A 128 -29.31 -36.03 4.71
N ASP A 129 -29.78 -34.87 5.14
CA ASP A 129 -30.38 -34.71 6.47
C ASP A 129 -31.82 -35.24 6.52
N CYS A 130 -32.47 -35.19 7.68
CA CYS A 130 -33.86 -35.66 7.87
C CYS A 130 -34.91 -34.92 7.03
N LEU A 131 -34.53 -33.81 6.36
CA LEU A 131 -35.37 -33.07 5.42
C LEU A 131 -35.00 -33.34 3.95
N GLY A 132 -34.03 -34.23 3.69
CA GLY A 132 -33.58 -34.60 2.36
C GLY A 132 -32.63 -33.58 1.72
N VAL A 133 -31.98 -32.72 2.52
CA VAL A 133 -31.02 -31.73 2.02
C VAL A 133 -29.60 -32.30 2.18
N PRO A 134 -28.82 -32.47 1.09
CA PRO A 134 -27.42 -32.86 1.19
C PRO A 134 -26.60 -31.83 1.98
N GLY A 135 -25.91 -32.27 3.04
CA GLY A 135 -25.16 -31.38 3.94
C GLY A 135 -26.03 -30.53 4.87
N GLY A 136 -27.33 -30.84 4.98
CA GLY A 136 -28.28 -30.11 5.81
C GLY A 136 -28.10 -30.33 7.32
N GLY A 137 -28.65 -29.41 8.12
CA GLY A 137 -28.47 -29.37 9.57
C GLY A 137 -29.48 -30.21 10.37
N ALA A 138 -30.51 -30.79 9.74
CA ALA A 138 -31.55 -31.55 10.43
C ALA A 138 -31.11 -33.00 10.69
N LEU A 139 -30.11 -33.19 11.55
CA LEU A 139 -29.56 -34.49 11.92
C LEU A 139 -30.19 -35.03 13.22
N PRO A 140 -30.21 -36.35 13.45
CA PRO A 140 -30.64 -36.92 14.73
C PRO A 140 -29.96 -36.24 15.93
N GLY A 141 -30.75 -35.75 16.88
CA GLY A 141 -30.32 -34.99 18.06
C GLY A 141 -30.34 -33.47 17.90
N THR A 142 -30.55 -32.95 16.70
CA THR A 142 -30.71 -31.50 16.47
C THR A 142 -32.13 -31.04 16.75
N ILE A 143 -32.28 -29.76 17.13
CA ILE A 143 -33.56 -29.20 17.54
C ILE A 143 -34.56 -29.19 16.38
N CYS A 144 -35.81 -29.46 16.71
CA CYS A 144 -36.94 -29.39 15.80
C CYS A 144 -38.17 -28.84 16.54
N ASN A 145 -39.35 -28.85 15.92
CA ASN A 145 -40.61 -28.52 16.59
C ASN A 145 -41.68 -29.49 16.11
N ASP A 146 -42.22 -30.31 17.02
CA ASP A 146 -43.20 -31.35 16.69
C ASP A 146 -44.66 -30.83 16.73
N GLY A 147 -44.85 -29.58 17.16
CA GLY A 147 -46.14 -28.90 17.28
C GLY A 147 -46.96 -29.29 18.51
N ASN A 148 -46.42 -30.11 19.41
CA ASN A 148 -47.07 -30.51 20.65
C ASN A 148 -46.68 -29.60 21.82
N ASN A 149 -47.66 -28.90 22.38
CA ASN A 149 -47.45 -27.93 23.45
C ASN A 149 -47.25 -28.54 24.86
N THR A 150 -47.35 -29.87 24.98
CA THR A 150 -47.13 -30.60 26.24
C THR A 150 -45.75 -31.22 26.35
N THR A 151 -44.93 -31.07 25.31
CA THR A 151 -43.55 -31.56 25.24
C THR A 151 -42.59 -30.39 25.06
N VAL A 152 -41.37 -30.55 25.56
CA VAL A 152 -40.29 -29.57 25.38
C VAL A 152 -39.00 -30.28 24.96
N GLY A 153 -38.09 -29.53 24.34
CA GLY A 153 -36.80 -30.06 23.90
C GLY A 153 -36.89 -30.97 22.68
N ASP A 154 -37.80 -30.66 21.75
CA ASP A 154 -38.03 -31.43 20.54
C ASP A 154 -36.73 -31.60 19.74
N ALA A 155 -36.39 -32.85 19.45
CA ALA A 155 -35.22 -33.18 18.67
C ALA A 155 -35.53 -34.26 17.63
N TRP A 156 -34.81 -34.22 16.51
CA TRP A 156 -34.88 -35.27 15.51
C TRP A 156 -34.40 -36.59 16.10
N THR A 157 -35.16 -37.67 15.96
CA THR A 157 -34.74 -39.01 16.36
C THR A 157 -33.85 -39.66 15.31
N ALA A 158 -33.25 -40.80 15.64
CA ALA A 158 -32.48 -41.62 14.69
C ALA A 158 -33.33 -42.09 13.49
N ASP A 159 -34.64 -42.14 13.64
CA ASP A 159 -35.61 -42.49 12.59
C ASP A 159 -36.19 -41.24 11.89
N CYS A 160 -35.56 -40.07 12.05
CA CYS A 160 -35.98 -38.79 11.48
C CYS A 160 -37.42 -38.40 11.83
N GLN A 161 -37.82 -38.63 13.08
CA GLN A 161 -39.07 -38.10 13.63
C GLN A 161 -38.75 -36.95 14.58
N CYS A 162 -39.51 -35.87 14.52
CA CYS A 162 -39.41 -34.81 15.50
C CYS A 162 -40.36 -35.12 16.66
N ILE A 163 -39.82 -35.33 17.87
CA ILE A 163 -40.61 -35.59 19.09
C ILE A 163 -39.97 -34.91 20.32
N GLY A 164 -40.78 -34.44 21.27
CA GLY A 164 -40.32 -33.89 22.55
C GLY A 164 -40.53 -34.78 23.79
N LEU A 165 -40.03 -34.33 24.96
CA LEU A 165 -40.11 -35.03 26.24
C LEU A 165 -41.24 -34.49 27.13
N VAL A 166 -41.91 -35.38 27.89
CA VAL A 166 -42.98 -35.03 28.86
C VAL A 166 -42.38 -34.50 30.18
N VAL A 167 -42.95 -33.43 30.71
CA VAL A 167 -42.44 -32.67 31.88
C VAL A 167 -43.21 -32.94 33.19
N ASP A 168 -42.54 -32.78 34.35
CA ASP A 168 -43.13 -32.85 35.70
C ASP A 168 -43.73 -31.50 36.19
N CYS A 169 -44.17 -31.40 37.45
CA CYS A 169 -44.82 -30.19 37.99
C CYS A 169 -43.92 -28.93 38.00
N GLU A 170 -42.58 -29.08 37.89
CA GLU A 170 -41.64 -27.97 37.76
C GLU A 170 -41.23 -27.72 36.29
N GLY A 171 -41.84 -28.41 35.34
CA GLY A 171 -41.51 -28.31 33.92
C GLY A 171 -40.24 -29.06 33.53
N VAL A 172 -39.73 -29.97 34.37
CA VAL A 172 -38.49 -30.72 34.11
C VAL A 172 -38.81 -32.01 33.35
N PRO A 173 -38.20 -32.24 32.16
CA PRO A 173 -38.39 -33.48 31.41
C PRO A 173 -37.95 -34.71 32.22
N GLY A 174 -38.90 -35.60 32.53
CA GLY A 174 -38.64 -36.82 33.32
C GLY A 174 -38.32 -36.60 34.81
N GLY A 175 -38.68 -35.44 35.36
CA GLY A 175 -38.43 -35.11 36.76
C GLY A 175 -39.32 -35.87 37.77
N GLY A 176 -38.96 -35.77 39.05
CA GLY A 176 -39.54 -36.55 40.15
C GLY A 176 -40.57 -35.80 40.99
N VAL A 177 -40.91 -34.56 40.64
CA VAL A 177 -41.78 -33.70 41.44
C VAL A 177 -43.24 -33.99 41.14
N LEU A 178 -43.87 -34.71 42.07
CA LEU A 178 -45.26 -35.17 41.97
C LEU A 178 -46.16 -34.44 42.99
N PRO A 179 -47.48 -34.37 42.72
CA PRO A 179 -48.46 -33.86 43.68
C PRO A 179 -48.29 -34.44 45.09
N GLY A 180 -48.24 -33.56 46.09
CA GLY A 180 -48.06 -33.88 47.51
C GLY A 180 -46.63 -33.78 48.04
N MET A 181 -45.64 -33.55 47.17
CA MET A 181 -44.27 -33.23 47.59
C MET A 181 -44.18 -31.82 48.19
N PRO A 182 -43.28 -31.59 49.17
CA PRO A 182 -43.04 -30.26 49.71
C PRO A 182 -42.51 -29.31 48.63
N CYS A 183 -42.94 -28.06 48.70
CA CYS A 183 -42.54 -26.98 47.81
C CYS A 183 -42.48 -25.66 48.59
N ASP A 184 -42.15 -24.57 47.92
CA ASP A 184 -42.18 -23.21 48.47
C ASP A 184 -42.92 -22.34 47.44
N ASP A 185 -44.07 -21.78 47.81
CA ASP A 185 -44.88 -20.94 46.91
C ASP A 185 -44.40 -19.47 46.89
N MET A 186 -43.29 -19.20 47.59
CA MET A 186 -42.69 -17.88 47.82
C MET A 186 -43.65 -16.86 48.41
N ASN A 187 -44.81 -17.30 48.89
CA ASN A 187 -45.76 -16.41 49.53
C ASN A 187 -45.39 -16.32 51.02
N PRO A 188 -44.93 -15.15 51.50
CA PRO A 188 -44.49 -14.98 52.89
C PRO A 188 -45.64 -15.09 53.90
N LEU A 189 -46.89 -15.13 53.40
CA LEU A 189 -48.10 -15.32 54.19
C LEU A 189 -48.52 -16.80 54.24
N THR A 190 -47.72 -17.74 53.76
CA THR A 190 -47.97 -19.17 53.84
C THR A 190 -46.77 -19.95 54.39
N VAL A 191 -47.01 -21.07 55.05
CA VAL A 191 -45.99 -22.01 55.53
C VAL A 191 -46.42 -23.46 55.29
N ASN A 192 -45.45 -24.39 55.23
CA ASN A 192 -45.67 -25.83 54.99
C ASN A 192 -46.20 -26.18 53.57
N ASP A 193 -45.71 -25.50 52.54
CA ASP A 193 -46.28 -25.57 51.20
C ASP A 193 -46.05 -26.93 50.53
N LYS A 194 -47.07 -27.38 49.77
CA LYS A 194 -47.05 -28.64 49.03
C LYS A 194 -47.67 -28.50 47.65
N TRP A 195 -47.15 -29.28 46.70
CA TRP A 195 -47.67 -29.35 45.34
C TRP A 195 -49.09 -29.94 45.32
N SER A 196 -50.04 -29.25 44.69
CA SER A 196 -51.41 -29.69 44.47
C SER A 196 -51.50 -30.77 43.37
N ALA A 197 -52.68 -31.37 43.20
CA ALA A 197 -52.93 -32.32 42.10
C ALA A 197 -52.86 -31.66 40.72
N GLU A 198 -53.03 -30.35 40.69
CA GLU A 198 -52.96 -29.49 39.51
C GLU A 198 -51.57 -28.84 39.34
N CYS A 199 -50.56 -29.28 40.12
CA CYS A 199 -49.19 -28.75 40.13
C CYS A 199 -49.10 -27.28 40.57
N ASP A 200 -49.97 -26.84 41.48
CA ASP A 200 -49.84 -25.54 42.15
C ASP A 200 -49.17 -25.74 43.52
N CYS A 201 -48.14 -24.97 43.85
CA CYS A 201 -47.57 -24.97 45.20
C CYS A 201 -48.46 -24.11 46.12
N LEU A 202 -49.00 -24.68 47.21
CA LEU A 202 -49.92 -23.99 48.12
C LEU A 202 -49.59 -24.27 49.59
N GLY A 203 -49.60 -23.25 50.45
CA GLY A 203 -49.35 -23.37 51.90
C GLY A 203 -50.44 -22.92 52.88
N ASP A 204 -50.16 -23.07 54.18
CA ASP A 204 -51.06 -22.71 55.31
C ASP A 204 -50.87 -21.23 55.73
N PRO A 205 -51.93 -20.43 55.93
CA PRO A 205 -51.82 -18.97 56.09
C PRO A 205 -51.23 -18.47 57.43
N VAL A 206 -50.33 -17.49 57.37
CA VAL A 206 -49.67 -16.75 58.48
C VAL A 206 -49.75 -15.22 58.28
N ASP A 207 -49.49 -14.43 59.33
CA ASP A 207 -49.34 -12.96 59.21
C ASP A 207 -47.90 -12.54 58.84
N CYS A 208 -47.65 -11.26 58.57
CA CYS A 208 -46.34 -10.74 58.15
C CYS A 208 -45.22 -10.82 59.19
N LEU A 209 -45.53 -11.26 60.42
CA LEU A 209 -44.56 -11.57 61.46
C LEU A 209 -44.38 -13.09 61.62
N GLY A 210 -44.93 -13.90 60.71
CA GLY A 210 -44.83 -15.36 60.70
C GLY A 210 -45.73 -16.06 61.72
N VAL A 211 -46.75 -15.37 62.25
CA VAL A 211 -47.65 -15.91 63.27
C VAL A 211 -48.93 -16.43 62.61
N ILE A 212 -49.22 -17.72 62.79
CA ILE A 212 -50.49 -18.33 62.34
C ILE A 212 -51.66 -17.59 63.01
N GLY A 213 -52.46 -16.88 62.21
CA GLY A 213 -53.62 -16.11 62.67
C GLY A 213 -53.30 -14.77 63.35
N GLY A 214 -52.13 -14.19 63.11
CA GLY A 214 -51.75 -12.89 63.66
C GLY A 214 -52.43 -11.67 63.00
N THR A 215 -52.07 -10.48 63.47
CA THR A 215 -52.78 -9.21 63.11
C THR A 215 -51.98 -8.30 62.18
N ALA A 216 -50.70 -8.61 61.92
CA ALA A 216 -49.87 -7.86 60.99
C ALA A 216 -50.16 -8.33 59.56
N LEU A 217 -51.34 -7.99 59.05
CA LEU A 217 -51.78 -8.35 57.71
C LEU A 217 -51.49 -7.21 56.72
N PRO A 218 -51.36 -7.51 55.42
CA PRO A 218 -51.29 -6.49 54.39
C PRO A 218 -52.40 -5.43 54.54
N GLY A 219 -52.04 -4.15 54.51
CA GLY A 219 -52.92 -3.01 54.72
C GLY A 219 -53.03 -2.52 56.17
N THR A 220 -52.34 -3.15 57.12
CA THR A 220 -52.22 -2.64 58.51
C THR A 220 -51.02 -1.72 58.68
N ALA A 221 -51.09 -0.77 59.62
CA ALA A 221 -50.04 0.23 59.81
C ALA A 221 -48.72 -0.36 60.30
N CYS A 222 -47.61 0.14 59.75
CA CYS A 222 -46.25 -0.21 60.13
C CYS A 222 -45.36 1.05 60.16
N ASN A 223 -44.04 0.92 60.32
CA ASN A 223 -43.08 2.02 60.17
C ASN A 223 -41.81 1.50 59.49
N ASP A 224 -41.47 2.01 58.31
CA ASP A 224 -40.35 1.54 57.48
C ASP A 224 -39.02 2.26 57.76
N GLY A 225 -39.06 3.33 58.58
CA GLY A 225 -37.91 4.15 58.95
C GLY A 225 -37.41 5.10 57.87
N ASN A 226 -38.10 5.23 56.72
CA ASN A 226 -37.70 6.10 55.62
C ASN A 226 -38.36 7.48 55.74
N PRO A 227 -37.59 8.59 55.78
CA PRO A 227 -38.14 9.93 55.92
C PRO A 227 -38.84 10.46 54.65
N ASN A 228 -38.67 9.80 53.49
CA ASN A 228 -39.26 10.20 52.21
C ASN A 228 -40.57 9.46 51.89
N THR A 229 -41.12 8.73 52.85
CA THR A 229 -42.40 8.02 52.76
C THR A 229 -43.34 8.48 53.88
N GLN A 230 -44.65 8.44 53.62
CA GLN A 230 -45.69 8.69 54.62
C GLN A 230 -46.76 7.58 54.53
N ASN A 231 -47.52 7.36 55.61
CA ASN A 231 -48.57 6.32 55.69
C ASN A 231 -48.06 4.89 55.45
N ASP A 232 -47.05 4.45 56.19
CA ASP A 232 -46.46 3.13 56.03
C ASP A 232 -47.45 2.01 56.37
N LEU A 233 -47.67 1.12 55.41
CA LEU A 233 -48.54 -0.05 55.55
C LEU A 233 -47.73 -1.32 55.25
N TRP A 234 -48.10 -2.41 55.91
CA TRP A 234 -47.64 -3.74 55.50
C TRP A 234 -48.15 -4.01 54.09
N GLN A 235 -47.25 -4.24 53.15
CA GLN A 235 -47.57 -4.56 51.77
C GLN A 235 -47.96 -6.05 51.64
N PRO A 236 -48.53 -6.47 50.50
CA PRO A 236 -48.86 -7.87 50.24
C PRO A 236 -47.69 -8.84 50.37
N ASP A 237 -46.46 -8.37 50.16
CA ASP A 237 -45.20 -9.13 50.29
C ASP A 237 -44.61 -9.08 51.71
N CYS A 238 -45.36 -8.54 52.67
CA CYS A 238 -44.92 -8.34 54.05
C CYS A 238 -43.70 -7.46 54.23
N THR A 239 -43.42 -6.58 53.27
CA THR A 239 -42.55 -5.43 53.49
C THR A 239 -43.35 -4.31 54.14
N CYS A 240 -42.70 -3.56 55.03
CA CYS A 240 -43.27 -2.29 55.48
C CYS A 240 -42.77 -1.20 54.54
N SER A 241 -43.68 -0.51 53.86
CA SER A 241 -43.33 0.64 53.03
C SER A 241 -44.45 1.67 53.00
N GLY A 242 -44.07 2.94 53.01
CA GLY A 242 -45.02 4.06 52.85
C GLY A 242 -45.17 4.57 51.43
N GLN A 243 -46.15 5.45 51.23
CA GLN A 243 -46.37 6.14 49.98
C GLN A 243 -45.23 7.15 49.75
N VAL A 244 -44.60 7.07 48.57
CA VAL A 244 -43.54 8.00 48.17
C VAL A 244 -44.13 9.39 47.96
N VAL A 245 -43.48 10.40 48.55
CA VAL A 245 -43.78 11.81 48.29
C VAL A 245 -42.81 12.35 47.24
N ASP A 246 -43.30 13.20 46.34
CA ASP A 246 -42.48 13.84 45.31
C ASP A 246 -41.59 14.96 45.88
N CYS A 247 -40.75 15.58 45.05
CA CYS A 247 -39.84 16.66 45.47
C CYS A 247 -40.54 17.94 45.97
N LEU A 248 -41.86 18.04 45.79
CA LEU A 248 -42.70 19.11 46.32
C LEU A 248 -43.49 18.65 47.57
N GLY A 249 -43.24 17.44 48.06
CA GLY A 249 -43.90 16.86 49.23
C GLY A 249 -45.32 16.36 48.97
N VAL A 250 -45.69 16.15 47.70
CA VAL A 250 -47.02 15.66 47.30
C VAL A 250 -46.98 14.14 47.14
N PRO A 251 -47.82 13.38 47.88
CA PRO A 251 -47.98 11.94 47.65
C PRO A 251 -48.41 11.67 46.21
N ASP A 252 -47.73 10.74 45.54
CA ASP A 252 -47.95 10.39 44.12
C ASP A 252 -47.82 11.58 43.13
N GLY A 253 -47.09 12.63 43.53
CA GLY A 253 -46.85 13.79 42.69
C GLY A 253 -45.85 13.53 41.55
N GLY A 254 -45.90 14.37 40.51
CA GLY A 254 -45.12 14.21 39.29
C GLY A 254 -43.69 14.78 39.33
N ALA A 255 -43.31 15.50 40.40
CA ALA A 255 -41.99 16.12 40.53
C ALA A 255 -40.98 15.11 41.09
N LEU A 256 -40.65 14.09 40.31
CA LEU A 256 -39.71 13.03 40.69
C LEU A 256 -38.31 13.34 40.15
N PRO A 257 -37.23 12.84 40.77
CA PRO A 257 -35.89 12.93 40.19
C PRO A 257 -35.86 12.47 38.73
N GLY A 258 -35.28 13.29 37.85
CA GLY A 258 -35.23 13.09 36.40
C GLY A 258 -36.41 13.65 35.62
N THR A 259 -37.44 14.19 36.28
CA THR A 259 -38.55 14.88 35.58
C THR A 259 -38.22 16.35 35.28
N PRO A 260 -38.80 16.93 34.20
CA PRO A 260 -38.53 18.32 33.84
C PRO A 260 -38.96 19.31 34.93
N CYS A 261 -38.18 20.36 35.09
CA CYS A 261 -38.46 21.47 35.99
C CYS A 261 -37.97 22.79 35.37
N ASP A 262 -38.03 23.90 36.11
CA ASP A 262 -37.49 25.21 35.74
C ASP A 262 -36.82 25.79 36.98
N ASP A 263 -35.50 25.92 36.95
CA ASP A 263 -34.71 26.46 38.07
C ASP A 263 -34.63 28.00 38.07
N GLY A 264 -35.15 28.62 37.00
CA GLY A 264 -35.15 30.07 36.79
C GLY A 264 -33.81 30.65 36.37
N ASP A 265 -32.77 29.83 36.14
CA ASP A 265 -31.47 30.27 35.66
C ASP A 265 -31.45 30.29 34.12
N ALA A 266 -31.43 31.50 33.56
CA ALA A 266 -31.40 31.70 32.10
C ALA A 266 -30.10 31.24 31.43
N SER A 267 -29.06 30.89 32.19
CA SER A 267 -27.78 30.37 31.68
C SER A 267 -27.73 28.85 31.55
N THR A 268 -28.78 28.17 32.00
CA THR A 268 -28.96 26.72 31.91
C THR A 268 -30.23 26.38 31.12
N GLY A 269 -30.30 25.14 30.64
CA GLY A 269 -31.51 24.59 30.05
C GLY A 269 -31.60 23.09 30.26
N SER A 270 -32.73 22.51 29.84
CA SER A 270 -33.06 21.11 30.10
C SER A 270 -33.06 20.77 31.61
N ASP A 271 -33.69 21.64 32.41
CA ASP A 271 -33.67 21.52 33.86
C ASP A 271 -34.44 20.28 34.32
N VAL A 272 -33.82 19.53 35.23
CA VAL A 272 -34.38 18.31 35.79
C VAL A 272 -34.24 18.30 37.30
N TRP A 273 -35.19 17.67 37.98
CA TRP A 273 -35.09 17.42 39.41
C TRP A 273 -33.95 16.43 39.70
N GLY A 274 -33.02 16.80 40.57
CA GLY A 274 -31.96 15.93 41.08
C GLY A 274 -32.49 14.90 42.08
N ALA A 275 -31.66 13.90 42.40
CA ALA A 275 -31.98 12.89 43.43
C ALA A 275 -32.11 13.48 44.84
N ASP A 276 -31.55 14.67 45.05
CA ASP A 276 -31.66 15.50 46.25
C ASP A 276 -32.84 16.49 46.18
N CYS A 277 -33.69 16.38 45.16
CA CYS A 277 -34.82 17.27 44.91
C CYS A 277 -34.44 18.74 44.69
N VAL A 278 -33.24 18.99 44.14
CA VAL A 278 -32.85 20.30 43.60
C VAL A 278 -33.14 20.32 42.10
N CYS A 279 -33.90 21.31 41.64
CA CYS A 279 -34.04 21.57 40.21
C CYS A 279 -32.79 22.29 39.71
N ALA A 280 -32.12 21.72 38.71
CA ALA A 280 -30.94 22.32 38.08
C ALA A 280 -30.84 21.94 36.59
N GLY A 281 -30.42 22.88 35.75
CA GLY A 281 -30.16 22.66 34.33
C GLY A 281 -28.71 22.40 33.95
N LEU A 282 -28.50 22.08 32.68
CA LEU A 282 -27.18 21.97 32.06
C LEU A 282 -26.78 23.32 31.45
N PRO A 283 -25.51 23.75 31.57
CA PRO A 283 -25.05 24.99 30.95
C PRO A 283 -25.17 24.90 29.42
N TYR A 284 -25.53 26.01 28.78
CA TYR A 284 -25.48 26.12 27.33
C TYR A 284 -24.04 26.10 26.81
N ASP A 285 -23.83 25.39 25.71
CA ASP A 285 -22.60 25.46 24.94
C ASP A 285 -22.59 26.71 24.00
N CYS A 286 -21.51 26.91 23.25
CA CYS A 286 -21.34 28.04 22.33
C CYS A 286 -22.33 28.04 21.15
N LEU A 287 -23.09 26.96 20.95
CA LEU A 287 -24.15 26.85 19.95
C LEU A 287 -25.56 26.96 20.56
N ASN A 288 -25.67 27.33 21.85
CA ASN A 288 -26.90 27.39 22.62
C ASN A 288 -27.59 26.03 22.78
N VAL A 289 -26.82 24.95 22.90
CA VAL A 289 -27.32 23.62 23.22
C VAL A 289 -27.04 23.30 24.69
N PRO A 290 -28.06 23.05 25.54
CA PRO A 290 -27.85 22.64 26.93
C PRO A 290 -27.04 21.34 26.99
N GLY A 291 -25.92 21.35 27.71
CA GLY A 291 -25.01 20.19 27.83
C GLY A 291 -24.33 19.79 26.51
N GLY A 292 -24.32 20.69 25.52
CA GLY A 292 -23.71 20.43 24.23
C GLY A 292 -22.17 20.41 24.27
N PRO A 293 -21.52 19.85 23.23
CA PRO A 293 -20.08 19.65 23.21
C PRO A 293 -19.28 20.91 22.84
N ALA A 294 -19.91 21.98 22.34
CA ALA A 294 -19.21 23.18 21.83
C ALA A 294 -18.79 24.13 22.96
N MET A 295 -17.89 23.69 23.84
CA MET A 295 -17.38 24.50 24.95
C MET A 295 -16.12 25.29 24.56
N PRO A 296 -15.78 26.38 25.25
CA PRO A 296 -14.50 27.05 25.08
C PRO A 296 -13.32 26.06 25.15
N GLY A 297 -12.45 26.08 24.14
CA GLY A 297 -11.33 25.17 23.94
C GLY A 297 -11.64 23.91 23.13
N SER A 298 -12.92 23.61 22.85
CA SER A 298 -13.28 22.55 21.91
C SER A 298 -13.05 22.97 20.46
N GLN A 299 -12.88 21.99 19.58
CA GLN A 299 -12.66 22.21 18.15
C GLN A 299 -13.89 22.80 17.47
N CYS A 300 -13.65 23.63 16.46
CA CYS A 300 -14.67 24.22 15.62
C CYS A 300 -14.14 24.38 14.17
N ASP A 301 -14.90 25.04 13.31
CA ASP A 301 -14.47 25.42 11.96
C ASP A 301 -14.95 26.86 11.73
N ASP A 302 -14.02 27.80 11.58
CA ASP A 302 -14.32 29.23 11.38
C ASP A 302 -14.58 29.58 9.90
N GLY A 303 -14.44 28.58 9.00
CA GLY A 303 -14.66 28.68 7.57
C GLY A 303 -13.58 29.45 6.82
N ASN A 304 -12.49 29.85 7.47
CA ASN A 304 -11.39 30.56 6.84
C ASN A 304 -10.28 29.57 6.40
N PRO A 305 -10.03 29.44 5.09
CA PRO A 305 -9.07 28.46 4.58
C PRO A 305 -7.60 28.81 4.87
N LEU A 306 -7.33 29.99 5.44
CA LEU A 306 -5.98 30.41 5.83
C LEU A 306 -5.66 30.10 7.30
N THR A 307 -6.61 29.57 8.05
CA THR A 307 -6.45 29.20 9.46
C THR A 307 -6.63 27.70 9.65
N GLY A 308 -6.04 27.18 10.72
CA GLY A 308 -6.24 25.81 11.18
C GLY A 308 -6.18 25.73 12.70
N ASP A 309 -6.44 24.55 13.24
CA ASP A 309 -6.60 24.31 14.68
C ASP A 309 -7.63 25.27 15.33
N ASP A 310 -8.77 25.43 14.65
CA ASP A 310 -9.86 26.30 15.07
C ASP A 310 -10.46 25.83 16.40
N THR A 311 -10.54 26.75 17.37
CA THR A 311 -11.11 26.47 18.68
C THR A 311 -12.08 27.56 19.12
N TRP A 312 -13.07 27.16 19.93
CA TRP A 312 -13.97 28.10 20.57
C TRP A 312 -13.23 28.91 21.64
N SER A 313 -13.23 30.22 21.53
CA SER A 313 -12.71 31.10 22.60
C SER A 313 -13.65 31.15 23.82
N PRO A 314 -13.21 31.70 24.97
CA PRO A 314 -14.08 31.96 26.12
C PRO A 314 -15.28 32.88 25.83
N ALA A 315 -15.22 33.64 24.72
CA ALA A 315 -16.31 34.48 24.24
C ALA A 315 -17.20 33.77 23.20
N CYS A 316 -17.04 32.45 23.01
CA CYS A 316 -17.75 31.65 22.00
C CYS A 316 -17.58 32.17 20.56
N ILE A 317 -16.38 32.66 20.26
CA ILE A 317 -15.94 32.97 18.89
C ILE A 317 -15.07 31.80 18.43
N CYS A 318 -15.45 31.17 17.32
CA CYS A 318 -14.62 30.19 16.64
C CYS A 318 -13.56 30.92 15.81
N SER A 319 -12.29 30.58 16.05
CA SER A 319 -11.16 31.15 15.29
C SER A 319 -9.96 30.22 15.34
N GLY A 320 -9.22 30.12 14.23
CA GLY A 320 -7.97 29.37 14.16
C GLY A 320 -6.69 30.19 14.24
N LEU A 321 -5.56 29.48 14.21
CA LEU A 321 -4.22 30.04 14.04
C LEU A 321 -3.90 30.13 12.54
N LEU A 322 -3.19 31.19 12.14
CA LEU A 322 -2.76 31.35 10.75
C LEU A 322 -1.87 30.17 10.33
N LEU A 323 -2.17 29.58 9.18
CA LEU A 323 -1.35 28.54 8.57
C LEU A 323 -0.06 29.16 8.03
N ASP A 324 1.07 28.49 8.26
CA ASP A 324 2.32 28.81 7.60
C ASP A 324 2.36 28.27 6.16
N CYS A 325 3.46 28.48 5.42
CA CYS A 325 3.53 28.03 4.02
C CYS A 325 3.56 26.50 3.83
N GLU A 326 3.71 25.72 4.92
CA GLU A 326 3.61 24.26 4.95
C GLU A 326 2.22 23.81 5.40
N GLY A 327 1.32 24.75 5.69
CA GLY A 327 -0.02 24.45 6.18
C GLY A 327 -0.07 24.12 7.67
N VAL A 328 0.95 24.48 8.45
CA VAL A 328 0.99 24.24 9.90
C VAL A 328 0.35 25.42 10.64
N ALA A 329 -0.70 25.14 11.42
CA ALA A 329 -1.40 26.14 12.22
C ALA A 329 -0.47 26.75 13.30
N GLY A 330 -0.29 28.06 13.26
CA GLY A 330 0.65 28.77 14.14
C GLY A 330 2.12 28.43 13.86
N GLY A 331 2.41 27.83 12.70
CA GLY A 331 3.74 27.51 12.26
C GLY A 331 4.59 28.76 11.96
N THR A 332 5.88 28.53 11.71
CA THR A 332 6.87 29.60 11.49
C THR A 332 7.58 29.50 10.15
N ALA A 333 7.17 28.56 9.29
CA ALA A 333 7.71 28.48 7.93
C ALA A 333 7.26 29.68 7.11
N PHE A 334 8.11 30.18 6.22
CA PHE A 334 7.78 31.30 5.35
C PHE A 334 8.41 31.11 3.97
N ILE A 335 7.86 31.81 2.96
CA ILE A 335 8.46 31.83 1.63
C ILE A 335 9.72 32.68 1.68
N ASP A 336 10.86 32.07 1.42
CA ASP A 336 12.16 32.74 1.42
C ASP A 336 12.47 33.43 0.07
N GLY A 337 13.66 33.99 -0.06
CA GLY A 337 14.13 34.70 -1.24
C GLY A 337 14.29 33.83 -2.49
N CYS A 338 14.34 32.51 -2.31
CA CYS A 338 14.34 31.51 -3.38
C CYS A 338 12.93 31.09 -3.79
N GLY A 339 11.90 31.62 -3.15
CA GLY A 339 10.51 31.21 -3.36
C GLY A 339 10.18 29.86 -2.76
N GLN A 340 11.04 29.30 -1.91
CA GLN A 340 10.78 28.03 -1.21
C GLN A 340 10.17 28.29 0.16
N CYS A 341 9.29 27.39 0.60
CA CYS A 341 8.83 27.39 1.98
C CYS A 341 9.96 26.88 2.88
N ALA A 342 10.56 27.77 3.67
CA ALA A 342 11.73 27.48 4.48
C ALA A 342 11.53 27.93 5.94
N GLY A 343 12.39 27.42 6.83
CA GLY A 343 12.30 27.68 8.27
C GLY A 343 11.21 26.84 8.97
N GLY A 344 10.99 27.11 10.25
CA GLY A 344 10.05 26.34 11.06
C GLY A 344 10.34 24.84 11.07
N THR A 345 9.35 24.03 10.66
CA THR A 345 9.40 22.56 10.62
C THR A 345 9.86 21.99 9.28
N THR A 346 10.13 22.82 8.27
CA THR A 346 10.47 22.36 6.90
C THR A 346 11.81 21.63 6.82
N GLY A 347 12.74 21.90 7.75
CA GLY A 347 14.12 21.43 7.67
C GLY A 347 14.97 22.12 6.59
N ILE A 348 14.39 23.09 5.85
CA ILE A 348 15.08 23.87 4.82
C ILE A 348 15.65 25.13 5.47
N LEU A 349 16.95 25.38 5.27
CA LEU A 349 17.62 26.60 5.71
C LEU A 349 17.15 27.78 4.83
N PRO A 350 16.57 28.84 5.40
CA PRO A 350 16.12 29.98 4.61
C PRO A 350 17.30 30.76 4.03
N ASN A 351 17.21 31.15 2.75
CA ASN A 351 18.19 32.00 2.08
C ASN A 351 19.65 31.52 2.25
N PRO A 352 19.97 30.27 1.85
CA PRO A 352 21.33 29.80 1.93
C PRO A 352 22.22 30.57 0.93
N ASP A 353 23.44 30.87 1.37
CA ASP A 353 24.53 31.51 0.63
C ASP A 353 25.81 30.84 1.15
N ALA A 354 26.27 29.83 0.43
CA ALA A 354 27.28 28.89 0.93
C ALA A 354 28.70 29.47 0.88
N ASP A 355 28.99 30.38 -0.04
CA ASP A 355 30.32 30.98 -0.22
C ASP A 355 30.43 32.44 0.26
N MET A 356 29.31 33.03 0.68
CA MET A 356 29.19 34.37 1.29
C MET A 356 29.53 35.52 0.34
N ASP A 357 29.20 35.38 -0.93
CA ASP A 357 29.39 36.42 -1.94
C ASP A 357 28.21 37.41 -2.02
N GLY A 358 27.09 37.07 -1.36
CA GLY A 358 25.87 37.88 -1.29
C GLY A 358 24.80 37.52 -2.32
N VAL A 359 25.01 36.48 -3.12
CA VAL A 359 24.05 35.84 -4.02
C VAL A 359 23.52 34.58 -3.32
N LEU A 360 22.22 34.31 -3.40
CA LEU A 360 21.65 33.12 -2.77
C LEU A 360 21.95 31.89 -3.64
N ASP A 361 22.24 30.73 -3.03
CA ASP A 361 22.58 29.48 -3.73
C ASP A 361 21.61 29.12 -4.88
N CYS A 362 20.33 29.48 -4.74
CA CYS A 362 19.29 29.18 -5.73
C CYS A 362 19.31 30.05 -6.99
N VAL A 363 20.00 31.20 -6.93
CA VAL A 363 20.19 32.13 -8.05
C VAL A 363 21.67 32.36 -8.34
N ASP A 364 22.54 31.63 -7.64
CA ASP A 364 23.99 31.67 -7.78
C ASP A 364 24.42 30.67 -8.87
N LEU A 365 25.12 31.18 -9.89
CA LEU A 365 25.68 30.39 -10.99
C LEU A 365 26.94 29.63 -10.56
N CYS A 366 27.56 30.03 -9.46
CA CYS A 366 28.71 29.39 -8.83
C CYS A 366 28.56 29.28 -7.30
N PRO A 367 27.62 28.45 -6.78
CA PRO A 367 27.26 28.42 -5.34
C PRO A 367 28.37 28.11 -4.33
N GLN A 368 29.59 27.82 -4.78
CA GLN A 368 30.73 27.44 -3.94
C GLN A 368 31.97 28.31 -4.20
N VAL A 369 31.90 29.27 -5.11
CA VAL A 369 33.00 30.14 -5.53
C VAL A 369 32.50 31.57 -5.61
N ALA A 370 32.87 32.39 -4.63
CA ALA A 370 32.35 33.74 -4.49
C ALA A 370 32.58 34.62 -5.73
N ASP A 371 31.51 34.97 -6.44
CA ASP A 371 31.51 35.82 -7.63
C ASP A 371 30.25 36.72 -7.69
N PRO A 372 30.22 37.85 -6.93
CA PRO A 372 29.01 38.67 -6.80
C PRO A 372 28.48 39.31 -8.10
N VAL A 373 29.24 39.19 -9.19
CA VAL A 373 28.92 39.73 -10.52
C VAL A 373 28.15 38.72 -11.37
N GLN A 374 28.23 37.42 -11.07
CA GLN A 374 27.43 36.35 -11.69
C GLN A 374 27.55 36.38 -13.23
N GLY A 375 28.79 36.42 -13.72
CA GLY A 375 29.07 36.40 -15.16
C GLY A 375 28.87 35.00 -15.73
N ASP A 376 28.20 34.89 -16.87
CA ASP A 376 28.04 33.63 -17.63
C ASP A 376 28.06 34.01 -19.11
N PHE A 377 29.24 33.92 -19.71
CA PHE A 377 29.46 34.48 -21.05
C PHE A 377 28.78 33.66 -22.16
N ASP A 378 28.77 32.34 -22.04
CA ASP A 378 28.19 31.46 -23.05
C ASP A 378 26.75 31.00 -22.75
N THR A 379 26.21 31.44 -21.62
CA THR A 379 24.82 31.31 -21.18
C THR A 379 24.39 29.87 -20.94
N ASP A 380 25.30 29.06 -20.40
CA ASP A 380 25.06 27.64 -20.13
C ASP A 380 24.51 27.34 -18.73
N GLY A 381 24.47 28.35 -17.86
CA GLY A 381 23.97 28.25 -16.49
C GLY A 381 25.04 27.92 -15.45
N VAL A 382 26.30 27.84 -15.84
CA VAL A 382 27.47 27.78 -14.96
C VAL A 382 28.21 29.12 -15.06
N GLY A 383 28.55 29.73 -13.92
CA GLY A 383 29.20 31.04 -13.94
C GLY A 383 30.67 30.94 -14.40
N ASP A 384 31.16 31.98 -15.06
CA ASP A 384 32.55 32.11 -15.54
C ASP A 384 33.59 31.81 -14.44
N ALA A 385 33.24 32.05 -13.17
CA ALA A 385 34.11 31.83 -12.01
C ALA A 385 34.34 30.35 -11.68
N CYS A 386 33.42 29.48 -12.09
CA CYS A 386 33.44 28.04 -11.82
C CYS A 386 33.27 27.17 -13.09
N ASP A 387 33.22 27.80 -14.27
CA ASP A 387 33.12 27.14 -15.57
C ASP A 387 34.51 26.69 -16.09
N ASN A 388 34.66 25.40 -16.38
CA ASN A 388 35.85 24.82 -16.96
C ASN A 388 35.98 25.04 -18.49
N CYS A 389 34.97 25.65 -19.12
CA CYS A 389 34.96 26.11 -20.50
C CYS A 389 34.15 27.42 -20.69
N PRO A 390 34.57 28.59 -20.13
CA PRO A 390 33.81 29.86 -20.05
C PRO A 390 33.34 30.52 -21.36
N TRP A 391 33.54 29.88 -22.50
CA TRP A 391 33.25 30.41 -23.83
C TRP A 391 32.56 29.37 -24.71
N THR A 392 32.34 28.16 -24.22
CA THR A 392 31.83 27.01 -24.97
C THR A 392 30.82 26.24 -24.14
N PHE A 393 29.55 26.64 -24.26
CA PHE A 393 28.37 26.04 -23.64
C PHE A 393 28.54 24.54 -23.33
N ASN A 394 28.66 24.22 -22.03
CA ASN A 394 28.81 22.87 -21.49
C ASN A 394 28.27 22.79 -20.04
N PRO A 395 26.95 22.85 -19.82
CA PRO A 395 26.36 22.84 -18.48
C PRO A 395 26.73 21.62 -17.62
N GLY A 396 27.19 20.53 -18.26
CA GLY A 396 27.62 19.30 -17.60
C GLY A 396 29.04 19.33 -17.03
N GLN A 397 29.86 20.33 -17.37
CA GLN A 397 31.20 20.55 -16.84
C GLN A 397 32.12 19.30 -16.92
N GLU A 398 31.94 18.44 -17.92
CA GLU A 398 32.74 17.22 -18.05
C GLU A 398 34.23 17.54 -18.30
N ASP A 399 35.12 16.95 -17.50
CA ASP A 399 36.58 17.04 -17.63
C ASP A 399 37.19 15.64 -17.41
N SER A 400 37.33 14.88 -18.50
CA SER A 400 37.70 13.46 -18.45
C SER A 400 39.15 13.22 -18.00
N ASN A 401 40.04 14.21 -18.16
CA ASN A 401 41.45 14.12 -17.75
C ASN A 401 41.77 14.92 -16.48
N SER A 402 40.78 15.62 -15.91
CA SER A 402 40.86 16.39 -14.66
C SER A 402 42.00 17.42 -14.66
N ASP A 403 42.26 18.04 -15.81
CA ASP A 403 43.30 19.06 -15.95
C ASP A 403 42.78 20.49 -15.71
N GLY A 404 41.48 20.64 -15.45
CA GLY A 404 40.80 21.91 -15.22
C GLY A 404 40.25 22.56 -16.48
N ILE A 405 40.40 21.94 -17.65
CA ILE A 405 39.82 22.37 -18.93
C ILE A 405 38.78 21.34 -19.35
N GLY A 406 37.53 21.77 -19.54
CA GLY A 406 36.45 20.84 -19.89
C GLY A 406 36.62 20.19 -21.27
N ASP A 407 36.08 18.99 -21.43
CA ASP A 407 36.13 18.19 -22.66
C ASP A 407 35.57 18.98 -23.87
N ALA A 408 34.57 19.83 -23.63
CA ALA A 408 33.91 20.68 -24.62
C ALA A 408 34.86 21.68 -25.29
N CYS A 409 35.82 22.22 -24.54
CA CYS A 409 36.82 23.16 -25.03
C CYS A 409 38.25 22.56 -25.11
N SER A 410 38.45 21.34 -24.62
CA SER A 410 39.71 20.58 -24.71
C SER A 410 40.10 20.24 -26.16
N THR A 411 39.11 20.03 -27.04
CA THR A 411 39.34 19.74 -28.47
C THR A 411 39.13 20.94 -29.40
N VAL A 412 38.58 22.04 -28.86
CA VAL A 412 38.31 23.26 -29.59
C VAL A 412 39.46 24.22 -29.31
N SER A 413 40.38 24.28 -30.28
CA SER A 413 41.02 25.55 -30.55
C SER A 413 39.88 26.52 -30.87
N VAL A 414 39.45 27.28 -29.85
CA VAL A 414 38.51 28.39 -29.97
C VAL A 414 38.86 29.06 -31.28
N ARG A 415 37.90 29.19 -32.20
CA ARG A 415 38.12 29.97 -33.41
C ARG A 415 38.36 31.41 -32.97
N ASP A 416 39.63 31.67 -32.63
CA ASP A 416 40.24 32.97 -32.59
C ASP A 416 39.86 33.64 -33.91
N LEU A 417 38.95 34.61 -33.90
CA LEU A 417 38.93 35.55 -35.02
C LEU A 417 40.28 36.28 -34.93
N GLY A 418 41.21 35.80 -35.74
CA GLY A 418 42.60 36.21 -35.84
C GLY A 418 43.45 35.67 -34.69
N LYS A 419 44.02 34.47 -34.81
CA LYS A 419 45.36 34.23 -34.24
C LYS A 419 46.35 34.57 -35.35
N SER A 420 47.24 35.53 -35.15
CA SER A 420 48.58 35.37 -35.76
C SER A 420 49.14 34.05 -35.21
N ALA A 421 49.79 33.26 -36.06
CA ALA A 421 50.10 31.85 -35.79
C ALA A 421 51.18 31.61 -34.70
N GLY A 422 51.40 32.59 -33.80
CA GLY A 422 52.50 32.58 -32.85
C GLY A 422 52.32 33.44 -31.58
N ALA A 423 51.13 34.00 -31.32
CA ALA A 423 50.90 34.79 -30.11
C ALA A 423 50.24 33.98 -28.97
N SER A 424 50.75 34.13 -27.73
CA SER A 424 50.19 33.52 -26.51
C SER A 424 50.30 34.45 -25.30
N VAL A 425 49.39 34.27 -24.33
CA VAL A 425 49.31 35.06 -23.09
C VAL A 425 49.33 34.13 -21.88
N HIS A 426 50.17 34.41 -20.88
CA HIS A 426 50.29 33.59 -19.65
C HIS A 426 50.85 34.42 -18.48
N PRO A 427 50.51 34.11 -17.21
CA PRO A 427 49.43 33.21 -16.80
C PRO A 427 48.06 33.82 -17.11
N ASN A 428 47.05 32.98 -17.30
CA ASN A 428 45.65 33.37 -17.42
C ASN A 428 44.81 32.23 -16.78
N PRO A 429 44.13 32.42 -15.64
CA PRO A 429 43.94 33.68 -14.90
C PRO A 429 45.23 34.31 -14.37
N THR A 430 45.19 35.61 -14.08
CA THR A 430 46.33 36.37 -13.54
C THR A 430 45.95 37.13 -12.26
N ASP A 431 46.90 37.26 -11.33
CA ASP A 431 46.77 38.17 -10.18
C ASP A 431 47.16 39.62 -10.55
N GLY A 432 47.24 39.93 -11.84
CA GLY A 432 47.44 41.27 -12.38
C GLY A 432 48.62 41.44 -13.32
N LEU A 433 49.46 40.43 -13.59
CA LEU A 433 50.54 40.53 -14.59
C LEU A 433 50.41 39.47 -15.68
N LEU A 434 50.37 39.91 -16.93
CA LEU A 434 50.33 39.05 -18.11
C LEU A 434 51.63 39.13 -18.89
N LEU A 435 52.12 37.97 -19.34
CA LEU A 435 53.22 37.85 -20.27
C LEU A 435 52.69 37.51 -21.65
N ILE A 436 52.97 38.38 -22.63
CA ILE A 436 52.65 38.14 -24.04
C ILE A 436 53.89 37.63 -24.74
N ARG A 437 53.79 36.44 -25.35
CA ARG A 437 54.77 35.94 -26.32
C ARG A 437 54.17 36.13 -27.70
N ASP A 438 54.81 36.92 -28.56
CA ASP A 438 54.44 37.08 -29.97
C ASP A 438 55.60 36.59 -30.85
N ALA A 439 55.46 35.42 -31.46
CA ALA A 439 56.50 34.82 -32.29
C ALA A 439 56.64 35.49 -33.67
N ASP A 440 55.61 36.20 -34.14
CA ASP A 440 55.58 36.83 -35.48
C ASP A 440 56.06 38.29 -35.45
N LEU A 441 56.24 38.88 -34.26
CA LEU A 441 56.72 40.24 -34.00
C LEU A 441 55.97 41.35 -34.78
N ALA A 442 54.75 41.04 -35.24
CA ALA A 442 53.93 41.94 -36.04
C ALA A 442 53.14 42.93 -35.16
N THR A 443 52.99 42.63 -33.87
CA THR A 443 52.22 43.46 -32.94
C THR A 443 52.91 44.78 -32.65
N ARG A 444 52.12 45.86 -32.71
CA ARG A 444 52.56 47.23 -32.41
C ARG A 444 51.78 47.88 -31.30
N THR A 445 50.54 47.47 -31.07
CA THR A 445 49.71 47.99 -29.99
C THR A 445 48.97 46.86 -29.27
N VAL A 446 48.75 47.08 -27.98
CA VAL A 446 47.92 46.24 -27.12
C VAL A 446 46.77 47.13 -26.64
N VAL A 447 45.56 46.61 -26.77
CA VAL A 447 44.34 47.25 -26.27
C VAL A 447 43.62 46.26 -25.39
N VAL A 448 43.23 46.65 -24.19
CA VAL A 448 42.39 45.84 -23.31
C VAL A 448 41.04 46.52 -23.21
N HIS A 449 39.99 45.75 -23.43
CA HIS A 449 38.61 46.17 -23.25
C HIS A 449 37.97 45.44 -22.07
N ASP A 450 37.06 46.11 -21.38
CA ASP A 450 36.08 45.43 -20.52
C ASP A 450 35.02 44.69 -21.37
N LEU A 451 34.19 43.88 -20.71
CA LEU A 451 33.11 43.14 -21.37
C LEU A 451 32.00 44.04 -21.97
N ALA A 452 31.89 45.30 -21.52
CA ALA A 452 30.98 46.29 -22.11
C ALA A 452 31.56 46.95 -23.37
N GLY A 453 32.79 46.57 -23.78
CA GLY A 453 33.51 47.12 -24.93
C GLY A 453 34.24 48.43 -24.65
N GLY A 454 34.24 48.91 -23.40
CA GLY A 454 35.00 50.07 -22.96
C GLY A 454 36.50 49.78 -23.01
N GLU A 455 37.28 50.67 -23.62
CA GLU A 455 38.74 50.56 -23.62
C GLU A 455 39.27 50.92 -22.21
N VAL A 456 39.87 49.94 -21.54
CA VAL A 456 40.41 50.09 -20.17
C VAL A 456 41.93 50.21 -20.15
N LEU A 457 42.63 49.73 -21.19
CA LEU A 457 44.07 49.88 -21.33
C LEU A 457 44.48 50.06 -22.79
N HIS A 458 44.98 51.25 -23.12
CA HIS A 458 45.62 51.71 -24.36
C HIS A 458 47.14 51.75 -24.35
N GLY A 459 47.89 50.90 -25.07
CA GLY A 459 49.35 51.08 -25.13
C GLY A 459 50.09 50.55 -26.36
N PRO A 460 51.36 50.98 -26.55
CA PRO A 460 52.27 50.30 -27.46
C PRO A 460 52.50 48.85 -26.99
N PHE A 461 52.89 47.97 -27.92
CA PHE A 461 53.15 46.58 -27.57
C PHE A 461 54.22 46.46 -26.49
N SER A 462 53.85 45.78 -25.40
CA SER A 462 54.74 45.37 -24.32
C SER A 462 54.58 43.87 -24.11
N PRO A 463 55.69 43.10 -23.95
CA PRO A 463 55.63 41.68 -23.63
C PRO A 463 55.11 41.43 -22.21
N GLN A 464 54.95 42.48 -21.40
CA GLN A 464 54.32 42.43 -20.09
C GLN A 464 53.18 43.45 -20.02
N VAL A 465 51.99 43.00 -19.66
CA VAL A 465 50.82 43.85 -19.48
C VAL A 465 50.37 43.75 -18.03
N ASP A 466 50.34 44.89 -17.36
CA ASP A 466 49.94 45.01 -15.97
C ASP A 466 48.46 45.39 -15.89
N LEU A 467 47.66 44.48 -15.35
CA LEU A 467 46.24 44.60 -15.07
C LEU A 467 45.98 44.80 -13.56
N SER A 468 47.00 44.91 -12.72
CA SER A 468 46.85 44.99 -11.26
C SER A 468 46.01 46.19 -10.78
N LEU A 469 45.84 47.22 -11.60
CA LEU A 469 45.02 48.40 -11.30
C LEU A 469 43.55 48.28 -11.74
N LEU A 470 43.20 47.24 -12.48
CA LEU A 470 41.82 46.98 -12.90
C LEU A 470 41.06 46.23 -11.79
N ALA A 471 39.73 46.14 -11.86
CA ALA A 471 38.98 45.31 -10.90
C ALA A 471 39.10 43.82 -11.28
N PRO A 472 38.93 42.87 -10.33
CA PRO A 472 38.77 41.47 -10.67
C PRO A 472 37.67 41.30 -11.71
N GLY A 473 37.86 40.39 -12.66
CA GLY A 473 36.92 40.13 -13.73
C GLY A 473 37.59 39.84 -15.08
N THR A 474 36.75 39.68 -16.09
CA THR A 474 37.14 39.26 -17.44
C THR A 474 37.37 40.45 -18.37
N TYR A 475 38.43 40.38 -19.17
CA TYR A 475 38.84 41.41 -20.10
C TYR A 475 39.19 40.81 -21.47
N ILE A 476 39.08 41.63 -22.52
CA ILE A 476 39.48 41.25 -23.88
C ILE A 476 40.76 41.99 -24.26
N LEU A 477 41.87 41.27 -24.31
CA LEU A 477 43.17 41.77 -24.76
C LEU A 477 43.29 41.61 -26.28
N ILE A 478 43.51 42.71 -26.99
CA ILE A 478 43.59 42.78 -28.45
C ILE A 478 45.00 43.24 -28.86
N LEU A 479 45.67 42.42 -29.67
CA LEU A 479 46.93 42.76 -30.33
C LEU A 479 46.64 43.34 -31.71
N ARG A 480 47.23 44.50 -32.06
CA ARG A 480 47.06 45.11 -33.38
C ARG A 480 48.40 45.44 -34.05
N ASP A 481 48.42 45.46 -35.38
CA ASP A 481 49.57 45.83 -36.20
C ASP A 481 49.79 47.36 -36.28
N ALA A 482 50.76 47.79 -37.10
CA ALA A 482 51.05 49.22 -37.33
C ALA A 482 49.91 49.99 -38.03
N ALA A 483 49.06 49.30 -38.79
CA ALA A 483 47.91 49.87 -39.49
C ALA A 483 46.65 49.91 -38.60
N GLY A 484 46.71 49.38 -37.37
CA GLY A 484 45.58 49.27 -36.46
C GLY A 484 44.70 48.04 -36.74
N THR A 485 45.14 47.12 -37.59
CA THR A 485 44.43 45.87 -37.87
C THR A 485 44.58 44.93 -36.67
N THR A 486 43.47 44.30 -36.26
CA THR A 486 43.51 43.28 -35.20
C THR A 486 44.24 42.04 -35.69
N LEU A 487 45.32 41.70 -35.00
CA LEU A 487 46.15 40.52 -35.24
C LEU A 487 45.77 39.34 -34.34
N ALA A 488 45.52 39.64 -33.06
CA ALA A 488 45.12 38.65 -32.08
C ALA A 488 44.16 39.22 -31.05
N ARG A 489 43.36 38.34 -30.45
CA ARG A 489 42.51 38.66 -29.31
C ARG A 489 42.55 37.51 -28.30
N PHE A 490 42.69 37.85 -27.03
CA PHE A 490 42.79 36.92 -25.92
C PHE A 490 41.80 37.33 -24.84
N PRO A 491 40.87 36.46 -24.43
CA PRO A 491 40.18 36.66 -23.17
C PRO A 491 41.16 36.48 -22.01
N VAL A 492 41.09 37.34 -21.02
CA VAL A 492 41.96 37.31 -19.84
C VAL A 492 41.15 37.53 -18.57
N VAL A 493 41.31 36.65 -17.60
CA VAL A 493 40.70 36.73 -16.27
C VAL A 493 41.72 37.33 -15.30
N ARG A 494 41.33 38.38 -14.59
CA ARG A 494 42.07 38.93 -13.46
C ARG A 494 41.36 38.50 -12.17
N ASN A 495 42.08 37.80 -11.30
CA ASN A 495 41.59 37.44 -9.96
C ASN A 495 41.45 38.66 -9.02
#